data_AF-A0A103YL15-F1
#
_entry.id   AF-A0A103YL15-F1
#
_cell.length_a   1.000
_cell.length_b   1.000
_cell.length_c   1.000
_cell.angle_alpha   90.00
_cell.angle_beta   90.00
_cell.angle_gamma   90.00
#
_symmetry.space_group_name_H-M   'P 1'
#
loop_
_entity.id
_entity.type
_entity.pdbx_description
1 polymer ?
#
loop_
_entity_poly.entity_id
_entity_poly.type
_entity_poly.pdbx_seq_one_letter_code
_entity_poly.pdbx_strand_id
1 'polypeptide(L)'
;GSCFTLLGTTAFFLSSCIALCTQVLYATLRFTSEDVSGQNQVKASVQRKIRQSIADEYPGLELVLDDLLPKKSPLIVAKCQNHLNLVVVNNVPLFFNIRDGPYMPTLRLLHQYPTIMKKLQVDRGAIKFVLAGANIMCPGLTSPGGVLDDEVGADTPVAIMAEGKQHALAIGFTKMSAKDIKGEKGNFELGKRNLGKAETVGSLEQHAQDYCTHLEKRAINKGIGVDNMHYLNDGLWKMERLD
;
A
#
# COMPACT_ATOMS: atom_id res chain seq x y z
N GLY A 1 -46.46 17.39 27.05
CA GLY A 1 -45.63 18.10 26.06
C GLY A 1 -44.34 18.48 26.73
N SER A 2 -43.16 18.51 26.11
CA SER A 2 -42.77 18.37 24.70
C SER A 2 -41.26 18.62 24.71
N CYS A 3 -40.45 17.57 24.67
CA CYS A 3 -39.00 17.68 24.47
C CYS A 3 -38.47 16.30 24.01
N PHE A 4 -38.98 15.82 22.88
CA PHE A 4 -38.62 14.49 22.35
C PHE A 4 -38.54 14.49 20.83
N THR A 5 -37.97 15.52 20.22
CA THR A 5 -37.86 15.61 18.76
C THR A 5 -36.73 16.53 18.34
N LEU A 6 -35.45 16.24 18.64
CA LEU A 6 -34.32 16.93 17.97
C LEU A 6 -32.93 16.28 18.15
N LEU A 7 -32.84 14.94 18.20
CA LEU A 7 -31.55 14.22 18.26
C LEU A 7 -31.37 13.15 17.17
N GLY A 8 -32.21 13.15 16.13
CA GLY A 8 -32.28 12.07 15.14
C GLY A 8 -31.51 12.28 13.82
N THR A 9 -31.04 13.49 13.51
CA THR A 9 -30.62 13.82 12.12
C THR A 9 -29.12 14.08 11.92
N THR A 10 -28.29 14.10 12.96
CA THR A 10 -26.83 14.28 12.81
C THR A 10 -26.02 12.98 12.85
N ALA A 11 -26.62 11.86 13.24
CA ALA A 11 -25.94 10.56 13.30
C ALA A 11 -25.85 9.82 11.94
N PHE A 12 -26.62 10.25 10.93
CA PHE A 12 -26.64 9.59 9.62
C PHE A 12 -25.50 10.00 8.68
N PHE A 13 -24.84 11.15 8.91
CA PHE A 13 -23.77 11.62 8.03
C PHE A 13 -22.37 11.11 8.42
N LEU A 14 -22.16 10.67 9.67
CA LEU A 14 -20.86 10.15 10.11
C LEU A 14 -20.69 8.65 9.83
N SER A 15 -21.79 7.91 9.67
CA SER A 15 -21.76 6.46 9.38
C SER A 15 -21.35 6.16 7.94
N SER A 16 -21.71 7.03 6.99
CA SER A 16 -21.39 6.88 5.56
C SER A 16 -19.93 7.22 5.21
N CYS A 17 -19.23 8.04 6.01
CA CYS A 17 -17.79 8.30 5.79
C CYS A 17 -16.89 7.17 6.27
N ILE A 18 -17.27 6.43 7.32
CA ILE A 18 -16.48 5.29 7.82
C ILE A 18 -16.59 4.10 6.85
N ALA A 19 -17.75 3.89 6.22
CA ALA A 19 -17.98 2.81 5.26
C ALA A 19 -17.08 2.89 4.01
N LEU A 20 -16.82 4.08 3.48
CA LEU A 20 -15.94 4.25 2.31
C LEU A 20 -14.46 3.96 2.61
N CYS A 21 -14.01 4.12 3.85
CA CYS A 21 -12.62 3.83 4.24
C CYS A 21 -12.41 2.32 4.47
N THR A 22 -13.42 1.61 5.00
CA THR A 22 -13.38 0.14 5.13
C THR A 22 -13.63 -0.60 3.82
N GLN A 23 -14.23 0.02 2.79
CA GLN A 23 -14.50 -0.64 1.51
C GLN A 23 -13.22 -0.96 0.71
N VAL A 24 -12.17 -0.15 0.83
CA VAL A 24 -10.92 -0.37 0.09
C VAL A 24 -10.08 -1.48 0.73
N LEU A 25 -10.13 -1.60 2.06
CA LEU A 25 -9.37 -2.62 2.81
C LEU A 25 -9.94 -4.05 2.67
N TYR A 26 -11.24 -4.18 2.35
CA TYR A 26 -11.92 -5.47 2.19
C TYR A 26 -11.94 -6.01 0.75
N ALA A 27 -11.51 -5.22 -0.24
CA ALA A 27 -11.76 -5.50 -1.66
C ALA A 27 -10.97 -6.71 -2.22
N THR A 28 -9.76 -6.97 -1.75
CA THR A 28 -8.93 -8.11 -2.20
C THR A 28 -9.10 -9.35 -1.33
N LEU A 29 -9.56 -9.17 -0.08
CA LEU A 29 -9.76 -10.21 0.93
C LEU A 29 -10.87 -11.21 0.59
N ARG A 30 -11.87 -10.80 -0.21
CA ARG A 30 -12.96 -11.65 -0.70
C ARG A 30 -13.20 -11.50 -2.20
N PHE A 31 -12.15 -11.23 -2.97
CA PHE A 31 -12.31 -11.15 -4.41
C PHE A 31 -12.71 -12.52 -4.98
N THR A 32 -13.86 -12.60 -5.62
CA THR A 32 -14.37 -13.79 -6.30
C THR A 32 -14.59 -13.47 -7.78
N SER A 33 -14.67 -14.50 -8.62
CA SER A 33 -14.99 -14.34 -10.05
C SER A 33 -16.31 -13.61 -10.29
N GLU A 34 -17.23 -13.65 -9.33
CA GLU A 34 -18.54 -12.98 -9.37
C GLU A 34 -18.43 -11.46 -9.20
N ASP A 35 -17.29 -10.94 -8.71
CA ASP A 35 -17.08 -9.51 -8.50
C ASP A 35 -16.64 -8.77 -9.77
N VAL A 36 -16.48 -9.49 -10.89
CA VAL A 36 -16.15 -8.92 -12.19
C VAL A 36 -17.42 -8.38 -12.84
N SER A 37 -17.59 -7.05 -12.78
CA SER A 37 -18.75 -6.36 -13.36
C SER A 37 -18.80 -6.37 -14.89
N GLY A 38 -17.65 -6.47 -15.56
CA GLY A 38 -17.58 -6.55 -17.01
C GLY A 38 -16.16 -6.47 -17.55
N GLN A 39 -15.95 -7.09 -18.71
CA GLN A 39 -14.67 -7.11 -19.41
C GLN A 39 -14.73 -6.25 -20.67
N ASN A 40 -13.81 -5.29 -20.80
CA ASN A 40 -13.76 -4.40 -21.96
C ASN A 40 -12.43 -4.57 -22.71
N GLN A 41 -12.50 -4.83 -24.00
CA GLN A 41 -11.32 -4.79 -24.86
C GLN A 41 -10.87 -3.33 -25.03
N VAL A 42 -9.61 -3.09 -24.73
CA VAL A 42 -9.02 -1.75 -24.74
C VAL A 42 -8.68 -1.33 -26.16
N LYS A 43 -9.04 -0.09 -26.51
CA LYS A 43 -8.65 0.53 -27.79
C LYS A 43 -7.14 0.74 -27.84
N ALA A 44 -6.53 0.63 -29.02
CA ALA A 44 -5.08 0.73 -29.19
C ALA A 44 -4.44 2.01 -28.59
N SER A 45 -5.15 3.15 -28.60
CA SER A 45 -4.67 4.40 -27.97
C SER A 45 -4.52 4.26 -26.45
N VAL A 46 -5.50 3.64 -25.78
CA VAL A 46 -5.47 3.44 -24.32
C VAL A 46 -4.44 2.36 -23.96
N GLN A 47 -4.28 1.32 -24.78
CA GLN A 47 -3.24 0.29 -24.58
C GLN A 47 -1.83 0.91 -24.57
N ARG A 48 -1.55 1.86 -25.46
CA ARG A 48 -0.27 2.59 -25.47
C ARG A 48 -0.08 3.41 -24.19
N LYS A 49 -1.12 4.07 -23.69
CA LYS A 49 -1.07 4.83 -22.43
C LYS A 49 -0.76 3.92 -21.24
N ILE A 50 -1.45 2.79 -21.12
CA ILE A 50 -1.22 1.82 -20.05
C ILE A 50 0.22 1.31 -20.08
N ARG A 51 0.72 0.96 -21.28
CA ARG A 51 2.10 0.50 -21.44
C ARG A 51 3.12 1.59 -21.05
N GLN A 52 2.87 2.85 -21.40
CA GLN A 52 3.75 3.95 -21.02
C GLN A 52 3.80 4.12 -19.50
N SER A 53 2.65 4.15 -18.83
CA SER A 53 2.58 4.22 -17.36
C SER A 53 3.29 3.04 -16.69
N ILE A 54 3.17 1.82 -17.23
CA ILE A 54 3.89 0.68 -16.62
C ILE A 54 5.41 0.80 -16.83
N ALA A 55 5.85 1.33 -17.98
CA ALA A 55 7.27 1.52 -18.27
C ALA A 55 7.90 2.62 -17.39
N ASP A 56 7.17 3.71 -17.16
CA ASP A 56 7.60 4.82 -16.31
C ASP A 56 7.76 4.37 -14.84
N GLU A 57 6.81 3.55 -14.35
CA GLU A 57 6.81 3.06 -12.98
C GLU A 57 7.84 1.94 -12.74
N TYR A 58 8.06 1.06 -13.73
CA TYR A 58 8.95 -0.09 -13.62
C TYR A 58 9.97 -0.15 -14.77
N PRO A 59 11.04 0.65 -14.73
CA PRO A 59 12.05 0.68 -15.79
C PRO A 59 12.77 -0.66 -15.98
N GLY A 60 12.91 -1.46 -14.91
CA GLY A 60 13.50 -2.80 -14.97
C GLY A 60 12.70 -3.81 -15.80
N LEU A 61 11.45 -3.49 -16.16
CA LEU A 61 10.59 -4.35 -16.96
C LEU A 61 10.68 -4.04 -18.47
N GLU A 62 11.38 -2.97 -18.90
CA GLU A 62 11.35 -2.48 -20.29
C GLU A 62 11.65 -3.56 -21.33
N LEU A 63 12.65 -4.41 -21.06
CA LEU A 63 13.06 -5.50 -21.95
C LEU A 63 12.01 -6.61 -22.07
N VAL A 64 11.20 -6.80 -21.03
CA VAL A 64 10.20 -7.88 -20.92
C VAL A 64 8.80 -7.37 -21.27
N LEU A 65 8.59 -6.04 -21.29
CA LEU A 65 7.31 -5.41 -21.60
C LEU A 65 6.79 -5.75 -22.99
N ASP A 66 7.67 -5.95 -23.98
CA ASP A 66 7.25 -6.35 -25.32
C ASP A 66 6.68 -7.78 -25.37
N ASP A 67 7.19 -8.67 -24.52
CA ASP A 67 6.73 -10.05 -24.41
C ASP A 67 5.45 -10.16 -23.56
N LEU A 68 5.35 -9.38 -22.47
CA LEU A 68 4.18 -9.36 -21.58
C LEU A 68 2.99 -8.62 -22.19
N LEU A 69 3.24 -7.48 -22.85
CA LEU A 69 2.23 -6.60 -23.41
C LEU A 69 2.48 -6.38 -24.92
N PRO A 70 2.28 -7.44 -25.74
CA PRO A 70 2.53 -7.35 -27.17
C PRO A 70 1.55 -6.39 -27.83
N LYS A 71 2.07 -5.50 -28.70
CA LYS A 71 1.29 -4.44 -29.38
C LYS A 71 0.18 -4.98 -30.30
N LYS A 72 0.27 -6.25 -30.70
CA LYS A 72 -0.68 -6.91 -31.61
C LYS A 72 -1.78 -7.67 -30.87
N SER A 73 -1.57 -8.04 -29.61
CA SER A 73 -2.57 -8.80 -28.84
C SER A 73 -3.64 -7.87 -28.29
N PRO A 74 -4.91 -8.28 -28.30
CA PRO A 74 -5.94 -7.56 -27.58
C PRO A 74 -5.62 -7.53 -26.08
N LEU A 75 -5.67 -6.33 -25.50
CA LEU A 75 -5.58 -6.11 -24.06
C LEU A 75 -7.00 -5.97 -23.50
N ILE A 76 -7.34 -6.75 -22.48
CA ILE A 76 -8.65 -6.71 -21.84
C ILE A 76 -8.49 -6.03 -20.48
N VAL A 77 -9.38 -5.08 -20.19
CA VAL A 77 -9.50 -4.52 -18.84
C VAL A 77 -10.80 -5.00 -18.23
N ALA A 78 -10.68 -5.85 -17.21
CA ALA A 78 -11.79 -6.33 -16.42
C ALA A 78 -12.06 -5.33 -15.29
N LYS A 79 -13.28 -4.80 -15.25
CA LYS A 79 -13.73 -3.89 -14.19
C LYS A 79 -14.36 -4.72 -13.09
N CYS A 80 -13.89 -4.52 -11.88
CA CYS A 80 -14.36 -5.19 -10.69
C CYS A 80 -15.12 -4.22 -9.78
N GLN A 81 -15.81 -4.77 -8.79
CA GLN A 81 -16.38 -3.98 -7.72
C GLN A 81 -15.29 -3.17 -6.99
N ASN A 82 -15.69 -2.08 -6.31
CA ASN A 82 -14.81 -1.18 -5.55
C ASN A 82 -13.80 -0.39 -6.41
N HIS A 83 -14.12 -0.19 -7.70
CA HIS A 83 -13.27 0.54 -8.66
C HIS A 83 -11.92 -0.12 -8.90
N LEU A 84 -11.83 -1.44 -8.73
CA LEU A 84 -10.64 -2.20 -9.07
C LEU A 84 -10.68 -2.54 -10.57
N ASN A 85 -9.59 -2.25 -11.27
CA ASN A 85 -9.42 -2.51 -12.70
C ASN A 85 -8.28 -3.50 -12.88
N LEU A 86 -8.55 -4.66 -13.49
CA LEU A 86 -7.55 -5.68 -13.81
C LEU A 86 -7.14 -5.58 -15.27
N VAL A 87 -5.84 -5.56 -15.52
CA VAL A 87 -5.25 -5.63 -16.86
C VAL A 87 -4.91 -7.08 -17.16
N VAL A 88 -5.56 -7.60 -18.20
CA VAL A 88 -5.56 -9.02 -18.54
C VAL A 88 -5.05 -9.20 -19.96
N VAL A 89 -4.12 -10.13 -20.13
CA VAL A 89 -3.55 -10.51 -21.43
C VAL A 89 -3.58 -12.02 -21.54
N ASN A 90 -4.11 -12.55 -22.64
CA ASN A 90 -4.27 -14.00 -22.85
C ASN A 90 -4.97 -14.68 -21.67
N ASN A 91 -6.03 -14.05 -21.15
CA ASN A 91 -6.82 -14.49 -20.00
C ASN A 91 -6.06 -14.52 -18.66
N VAL A 92 -4.80 -14.06 -18.60
CA VAL A 92 -4.01 -13.99 -17.35
C VAL A 92 -3.97 -12.55 -16.82
N PRO A 93 -4.35 -12.32 -15.55
CA PRO A 93 -4.24 -11.00 -14.92
C PRO A 93 -2.78 -10.68 -14.59
N LEU A 94 -2.24 -9.64 -15.21
CA LEU A 94 -0.83 -9.23 -15.05
C LEU A 94 -0.69 -8.05 -14.09
N PHE A 95 -1.55 -7.04 -14.24
CA PHE A 95 -1.54 -5.83 -13.42
C PHE A 95 -2.93 -5.53 -12.90
N PHE A 96 -3.00 -4.83 -11.78
CA PHE A 96 -4.23 -4.27 -11.24
C PHE A 96 -4.05 -2.79 -10.91
N ASN A 97 -5.15 -2.07 -10.89
CA ASN A 97 -5.23 -0.66 -10.56
C ASN A 97 -6.45 -0.46 -9.67
N ILE A 98 -6.33 0.41 -8.67
CA ILE A 98 -7.44 0.81 -7.81
C ILE A 98 -7.78 2.27 -8.15
N ARG A 99 -9.01 2.50 -8.63
CA ARG A 99 -9.50 3.78 -9.15
C ARG A 99 -8.63 4.29 -10.31
N ASP A 100 -7.82 5.31 -10.05
CA ASP A 100 -6.86 5.94 -10.96
C ASP A 100 -5.45 5.97 -10.32
N GLY A 101 -5.15 4.98 -9.47
CA GLY A 101 -3.84 4.83 -8.83
C GLY A 101 -2.76 4.34 -9.81
N PRO A 102 -1.54 4.07 -9.32
CA PRO A 102 -0.50 3.46 -10.15
C PRO A 102 -0.84 1.99 -10.44
N TYR A 103 -0.32 1.46 -11.55
CA TYR A 103 -0.48 0.05 -11.90
C TYR A 103 0.43 -0.81 -11.03
N MET A 104 -0.14 -1.80 -10.36
CA MET A 104 0.58 -2.75 -9.54
C MET A 104 0.63 -4.12 -10.21
N PRO A 105 1.78 -4.82 -10.19
CA PRO A 105 1.86 -6.18 -10.71
C PRO A 105 1.12 -7.15 -9.79
N THR A 106 0.64 -8.27 -10.34
CA THR A 106 0.17 -9.39 -9.53
C THR A 106 1.33 -10.11 -8.86
N LEU A 107 1.08 -10.80 -7.75
CA LEU A 107 2.13 -11.56 -7.05
C LEU A 107 2.80 -12.61 -7.94
N ARG A 108 2.03 -13.20 -8.88
CA ARG A 108 2.55 -14.19 -9.84
C ARG A 108 3.60 -13.58 -10.76
N LEU A 109 3.36 -12.37 -11.24
CA LEU A 109 4.32 -11.64 -12.07
C LEU A 109 5.56 -11.25 -11.25
N LEU A 110 5.36 -10.80 -10.01
CA LEU A 110 6.46 -10.45 -9.10
C LEU A 110 7.34 -11.65 -8.74
N HIS A 111 6.78 -12.86 -8.63
CA HIS A 111 7.56 -14.08 -8.38
C HIS A 111 8.45 -14.46 -9.57
N GLN A 112 8.02 -14.16 -10.81
CA GLN A 112 8.85 -14.36 -12.00
C GLN A 112 9.97 -13.32 -12.08
N TYR A 113 9.67 -12.07 -11.72
CA TYR A 113 10.60 -10.95 -11.80
C TYR A 113 10.75 -10.25 -10.44
N PRO A 114 11.51 -10.82 -9.49
CA PRO A 114 11.58 -10.30 -8.13
C PRO A 114 12.36 -8.98 -8.01
N THR A 115 13.05 -8.54 -9.05
CA THR A 115 13.87 -7.31 -9.08
C THR A 115 13.11 -6.06 -9.52
N ILE A 116 11.84 -6.17 -9.90
CA ILE A 116 11.06 -5.03 -10.41
C ILE A 116 10.64 -4.03 -9.33
N MET A 117 10.55 -4.47 -8.07
CA MET A 117 10.09 -3.66 -6.94
C MET A 117 11.08 -3.67 -5.78
N LYS A 118 11.03 -2.59 -5.00
CA LYS A 118 11.75 -2.50 -3.72
C LYS A 118 11.18 -3.53 -2.73
N LYS A 119 12.06 -4.18 -1.99
CA LYS A 119 11.72 -5.28 -1.08
C LYS A 119 11.79 -4.81 0.36
N LEU A 120 10.75 -5.06 1.13
CA LEU A 120 10.73 -4.89 2.57
C LEU A 120 10.56 -6.26 3.23
N GLN A 121 11.36 -6.57 4.23
CA GLN A 121 11.26 -7.82 4.96
C GLN A 121 10.47 -7.63 6.24
N VAL A 122 9.48 -8.50 6.47
CA VAL A 122 8.71 -8.55 7.71
C VAL A 122 9.17 -9.69 8.61
N ASP A 123 9.01 -9.45 9.91
CA ASP A 123 9.24 -10.41 10.97
C ASP A 123 8.41 -11.68 10.87
N ARG A 124 8.94 -12.78 11.43
CA ARG A 124 8.23 -14.05 11.60
C ARG A 124 6.84 -13.91 12.23
N GLY A 125 6.72 -13.04 13.25
CA GLY A 125 5.45 -12.83 13.96
C GLY A 125 4.37 -12.17 13.09
N ALA A 126 4.77 -11.38 12.10
CA ALA A 126 3.88 -10.63 11.22
C ALA A 126 3.35 -11.47 10.05
N ILE A 127 4.08 -12.51 9.63
CA ILE A 127 3.74 -13.34 8.45
C ILE A 127 2.29 -13.84 8.47
N LYS A 128 1.84 -14.39 9.59
CA LYS A 128 0.48 -14.94 9.73
C LYS A 128 -0.62 -13.88 9.53
N PHE A 129 -0.35 -12.64 9.90
CA PHE A 129 -1.29 -11.54 9.80
C PHE A 129 -1.31 -10.97 8.39
N VAL A 130 -0.15 -10.88 7.73
CA VAL A 130 -0.05 -10.44 6.33
C VAL A 130 -0.79 -11.40 5.40
N LEU A 131 -0.66 -12.71 5.63
CA LEU A 131 -1.41 -13.74 4.89
C LEU A 131 -2.91 -13.73 5.17
N ALA A 132 -3.35 -13.05 6.24
CA ALA A 132 -4.75 -12.82 6.54
C ALA A 132 -5.25 -11.47 5.97
N GLY A 133 -4.44 -10.75 5.19
CA GLY A 133 -4.78 -9.45 4.61
C GLY A 133 -4.67 -8.28 5.58
N ALA A 134 -4.01 -8.43 6.73
CA ALA A 134 -3.76 -7.30 7.63
C ALA A 134 -2.68 -6.36 7.06
N ASN A 135 -2.80 -5.08 7.40
CA ASN A 135 -1.77 -4.08 7.13
C ASN A 135 -0.51 -4.33 7.97
N ILE A 136 0.64 -3.88 7.46
CA ILE A 136 1.93 -4.03 8.13
C ILE A 136 2.17 -2.81 9.02
N MET A 137 2.32 -3.08 10.31
CA MET A 137 2.62 -2.06 11.32
C MET A 137 4.13 -1.82 11.41
N CYS A 138 4.56 -0.60 11.77
CA CYS A 138 5.99 -0.25 11.90
C CYS A 138 6.80 -1.24 12.74
N PRO A 139 6.32 -1.74 13.90
CA PRO A 139 7.09 -2.68 14.71
C PRO A 139 7.43 -4.00 14.01
N GLY A 140 6.66 -4.37 12.97
CA GLY A 140 6.95 -5.57 12.16
C GLY A 140 8.06 -5.38 11.13
N LEU A 141 8.53 -4.14 10.94
CA LEU A 141 9.58 -3.75 10.00
C LEU A 141 10.86 -3.26 10.71
N THR A 142 10.76 -2.75 11.94
CA THR A 142 11.91 -2.22 12.72
C THR A 142 12.51 -3.22 13.72
N SER A 143 11.90 -4.39 13.81
CA SER A 143 12.34 -5.55 14.57
C SER A 143 13.63 -6.17 14.01
N PRO A 144 14.31 -7.06 14.77
CA PRO A 144 15.58 -7.66 14.34
C PRO A 144 15.50 -8.48 13.04
N GLY A 145 14.32 -9.01 12.69
CA GLY A 145 14.07 -9.72 11.43
C GLY A 145 13.54 -8.82 10.31
N GLY A 146 13.25 -7.56 10.61
CA GLY A 146 12.80 -6.56 9.67
C GLY A 146 13.96 -5.95 8.90
N VAL A 147 13.83 -5.89 7.57
CA VAL A 147 14.81 -5.24 6.70
C VAL A 147 14.08 -4.21 5.86
N LEU A 148 14.55 -2.97 5.92
CA LEU A 148 13.93 -1.84 5.26
C LEU A 148 14.99 -1.12 4.42
N ASP A 149 14.65 -0.87 3.15
CA ASP A 149 15.45 -0.03 2.24
C ASP A 149 15.15 1.45 2.53
N ASP A 150 16.21 2.23 2.81
CA ASP A 150 16.12 3.64 3.21
C ASP A 150 15.73 4.59 2.07
N GLU A 151 15.78 4.10 0.82
CA GLU A 151 15.39 4.88 -0.36
C GLU A 151 13.87 4.93 -0.59
N VAL A 152 13.08 4.19 0.19
CA VAL A 152 11.64 4.10 -0.02
C VAL A 152 10.92 5.33 0.57
N GLY A 153 10.31 6.12 -0.30
CA GLY A 153 9.46 7.24 0.06
C GLY A 153 8.04 6.81 0.48
N ALA A 154 7.22 7.77 0.90
CA ALA A 154 5.79 7.51 1.09
C ALA A 154 5.09 7.23 -0.25
N ASP A 155 3.97 6.52 -0.20
CA ASP A 155 3.12 6.13 -1.35
C ASP A 155 3.84 5.36 -2.48
N THR A 156 4.93 4.67 -2.15
CA THR A 156 5.69 3.84 -3.10
C THR A 156 5.20 2.38 -3.07
N PRO A 157 5.04 1.72 -4.23
CA PRO A 157 4.72 0.29 -4.28
C PRO A 157 5.91 -0.55 -3.80
N VAL A 158 5.64 -1.47 -2.88
CA VAL A 158 6.67 -2.33 -2.27
C VAL A 158 6.26 -3.79 -2.25
N ALA A 159 7.26 -4.65 -2.42
CA ALA A 159 7.15 -6.10 -2.25
C ALA A 159 7.45 -6.48 -0.79
N ILE A 160 6.54 -7.20 -0.15
CA ILE A 160 6.73 -7.68 1.23
C ILE A 160 7.28 -9.09 1.21
N MET A 161 8.51 -9.24 1.70
CA MET A 161 9.25 -10.50 1.83
C MET A 161 9.14 -11.03 3.26
N ALA A 162 9.11 -12.35 3.41
CA ALA A 162 9.17 -12.98 4.73
C ALA A 162 10.61 -13.30 5.11
N GLU A 163 10.94 -13.18 6.40
CA GLU A 163 12.16 -13.77 6.94
C GLU A 163 12.22 -15.28 6.62
N GLY A 164 13.28 -15.70 5.94
CA GLY A 164 13.52 -17.10 5.58
C GLY A 164 12.72 -17.63 4.38
N LYS A 165 12.08 -16.77 3.58
CA LYS A 165 11.39 -17.16 2.34
C LYS A 165 11.92 -16.39 1.12
N GLN A 166 11.96 -17.07 -0.02
CA GLN A 166 12.47 -16.50 -1.29
C GLN A 166 11.42 -15.72 -2.08
N HIS A 167 10.13 -15.99 -1.85
CA HIS A 167 9.02 -15.40 -2.58
C HIS A 167 8.34 -14.30 -1.76
N ALA A 168 7.80 -13.29 -2.46
CA ALA A 168 7.01 -12.23 -1.84
C ALA A 168 5.68 -12.80 -1.30
N LEU A 169 5.32 -12.36 -0.09
CA LEU A 169 4.06 -12.72 0.57
C LEU A 169 2.92 -11.80 0.15
N ALA A 170 3.23 -10.51 0.00
CA ALA A 170 2.25 -9.48 -0.29
C ALA A 170 2.87 -8.32 -1.08
N ILE A 171 2.00 -7.52 -1.66
CA ILE A 171 2.29 -6.26 -2.34
C ILE A 171 1.48 -5.18 -1.63
N GLY A 172 2.11 -4.05 -1.38
CA GLY A 172 1.48 -2.95 -0.66
C GLY A 172 2.02 -1.59 -1.05
N PHE A 173 1.42 -0.57 -0.45
CA PHE A 173 1.90 0.81 -0.52
C PHE A 173 2.40 1.27 0.84
N THR A 174 3.55 1.91 0.85
CA THR A 174 4.08 2.55 2.06
C THR A 174 3.24 3.77 2.42
N LYS A 175 2.74 3.86 3.65
CA LYS A 175 2.06 5.06 4.15
C LYS A 175 3.00 6.08 4.76
N MET A 176 4.16 5.63 5.23
CA MET A 176 5.21 6.47 5.79
C MET A 176 6.52 6.20 5.06
N SER A 177 7.43 7.17 5.06
CA SER A 177 8.76 6.97 4.48
C SER A 177 9.56 5.97 5.30
N ALA A 178 10.54 5.32 4.68
CA ALA A 178 11.39 4.36 5.39
C ALA A 178 12.13 4.98 6.59
N LYS A 179 12.53 6.24 6.46
CA LYS A 179 13.20 7.03 7.51
C LYS A 179 12.27 7.26 8.70
N ASP A 180 11.03 7.63 8.41
CA ASP A 180 10.00 7.80 9.44
C ASP A 180 9.70 6.48 10.13
N ILE A 181 9.65 5.35 9.40
CA ILE A 181 9.44 4.03 10.01
C ILE A 181 10.57 3.68 10.98
N LYS A 182 11.84 3.97 10.64
CA LYS A 182 13.00 3.70 11.50
C LYS A 182 13.11 4.64 12.71
N GLY A 183 12.39 5.74 12.75
CA GLY A 183 12.52 6.73 13.82
C GLY A 183 13.63 7.75 13.62
N GLU A 184 14.24 7.80 12.44
CA GLU A 184 15.20 8.84 12.08
C GLU A 184 14.43 10.03 11.52
N LYS A 185 14.26 11.08 12.33
CA LYS A 185 13.59 12.31 11.90
C LYS A 185 14.25 12.82 10.61
N GLY A 186 13.50 12.78 9.50
CA GLY A 186 13.51 13.88 8.56
C GLY A 186 13.14 15.14 9.31
N ASN A 187 13.86 16.22 9.06
CA ASN A 187 13.77 17.50 9.75
C ASN A 187 12.36 18.12 9.55
N PHE A 188 11.36 17.70 10.34
CA PHE A 188 10.10 18.41 10.44
C PHE A 188 10.39 19.64 11.30
N GLU A 189 10.71 20.75 10.65
CA GLU A 189 10.67 22.06 11.26
C GLU A 189 9.25 22.31 11.76
N LEU A 190 8.98 21.87 12.99
CA LEU A 190 7.91 22.45 13.78
C LEU A 190 8.22 23.94 13.83
N GLY A 191 7.43 24.70 13.07
CA GLY A 191 7.56 26.15 12.98
C GLY A 191 7.78 26.71 14.37
N LYS A 192 8.97 27.27 14.58
CA LYS A 192 9.31 28.07 15.76
C LYS A 192 8.42 29.32 15.74
N ARG A 193 7.15 29.17 16.08
CA ARG A 193 6.31 30.31 16.47
C ARG A 193 6.65 30.64 17.92
N ASN A 194 7.64 31.54 18.03
CA ASN A 194 7.87 32.47 19.11
C ASN A 194 7.55 31.96 20.53
N LEU A 195 8.45 31.16 21.10
CA LEU A 195 8.65 31.18 22.53
C LEU A 195 9.66 32.29 22.82
N GLY A 196 9.16 33.38 23.40
CA GLY A 196 9.97 34.50 23.84
C GLY A 196 11.07 34.02 24.79
N LYS A 197 12.22 34.69 24.70
CA LYS A 197 13.40 34.49 25.54
C LYS A 197 13.03 34.43 27.02
N ALA A 198 13.12 33.24 27.62
CA ALA A 198 13.32 33.09 29.05
C ALA A 198 14.71 32.47 29.22
N GLU A 199 15.68 33.31 29.57
CA GLU A 199 17.02 32.87 29.96
C GLU A 199 16.95 32.20 31.34
N THR A 200 17.79 31.18 31.55
CA THR A 200 17.94 30.27 32.73
C THR A 200 16.92 29.11 32.72
N VAL A 201 17.27 27.81 32.59
CA VAL A 201 18.19 26.97 33.38
C VAL A 201 18.63 25.74 32.55
N GLY A 202 19.93 25.62 32.22
CA GLY A 202 20.43 24.64 31.22
C GLY A 202 20.31 23.14 31.54
N SER A 203 20.01 22.74 32.79
CA SER A 203 19.85 21.32 33.15
C SER A 203 18.41 20.80 33.04
N LEU A 204 17.41 21.68 33.19
CA LEU A 204 15.99 21.34 33.04
C LEU A 204 15.57 21.37 31.57
N GLU A 205 16.16 22.26 30.75
CA GLU A 205 15.98 22.24 29.29
C GLU A 205 16.49 20.94 28.68
N GLN A 206 17.68 20.46 29.08
CA GLN A 206 18.22 19.19 28.58
C GLN A 206 17.29 18.01 28.95
N HIS A 207 16.82 17.95 30.20
CA HIS A 207 15.87 16.93 30.64
C HIS A 207 14.49 17.03 29.95
N ALA A 208 14.01 18.24 29.65
CA ALA A 208 12.79 18.44 28.87
C ALA A 208 12.97 18.05 27.40
N GLN A 209 14.12 18.37 26.79
CA GLN A 209 14.51 17.90 25.46
C GLN A 209 14.57 16.37 25.43
N ASP A 210 15.15 15.75 26.45
CA ASP A 210 15.28 14.29 26.57
C ASP A 210 13.92 13.60 26.78
N TYR A 211 13.01 14.22 27.56
CA TYR A 211 11.64 13.74 27.76
C TYR A 211 10.79 13.91 26.50
N CYS A 212 10.87 15.06 25.82
CA CYS A 212 10.21 15.29 24.54
C CYS A 212 10.72 14.29 23.48
N THR A 213 12.03 14.06 23.42
CA THR A 213 12.64 13.10 22.49
C THR A 213 12.23 11.65 22.82
N HIS A 214 12.10 11.29 24.10
CA HIS A 214 11.60 9.97 24.52
C HIS A 214 10.12 9.75 24.18
N LEU A 215 9.27 10.77 24.35
CA LEU A 215 7.86 10.71 23.98
C LEU A 215 7.67 10.63 22.46
N GLU A 216 8.50 11.33 21.69
CA GLU A 216 8.52 11.28 20.23
C GLU A 216 9.03 9.92 19.70
N LYS A 217 10.11 9.35 20.26
CA LYS A 217 10.60 8.00 19.90
C LYS A 217 9.56 6.91 20.17
N ARG A 218 8.70 7.08 21.18
CA ARG A 218 7.56 6.19 21.48
C ARG A 218 6.39 6.36 20.51
N ALA A 219 6.30 7.49 19.80
CA ALA A 219 5.26 7.78 18.83
C ALA A 219 5.62 7.29 17.43
N ILE A 220 6.90 7.35 17.04
CA ILE A 220 7.32 7.06 15.66
C ILE A 220 7.21 5.57 15.30
N ASN A 221 7.33 4.66 16.28
CA ASN A 221 7.13 3.23 16.09
C ASN A 221 5.66 2.77 16.15
N LYS A 222 4.69 3.69 16.07
CA LYS A 222 3.26 3.38 16.18
C LYS A 222 2.51 3.89 14.96
N GLY A 223 1.99 2.95 14.19
CA GLY A 223 1.18 3.27 13.02
C GLY A 223 1.24 2.19 11.96
N ILE A 224 0.44 2.38 10.93
CA ILE A 224 0.46 1.55 9.73
C ILE A 224 1.64 2.02 8.89
N GLY A 225 2.64 1.17 8.72
CA GLY A 225 3.80 1.45 7.87
C GLY A 225 3.49 1.19 6.40
N VAL A 226 2.83 0.06 6.11
CA VAL A 226 2.48 -0.35 4.75
C VAL A 226 1.04 -0.87 4.73
N ASP A 227 0.25 -0.35 3.80
CA ASP A 227 -1.07 -0.86 3.49
C ASP A 227 -0.94 -2.10 2.60
N ASN A 228 -1.55 -3.21 3.02
CA ASN A 228 -1.53 -4.46 2.28
C ASN A 228 -2.61 -4.44 1.20
N MET A 229 -2.22 -4.54 -0.07
CA MET A 229 -3.15 -4.49 -1.19
C MET A 229 -3.47 -5.89 -1.71
N HIS A 230 -2.45 -6.72 -1.95
CA HIS A 230 -2.59 -8.04 -2.56
C HIS A 230 -1.65 -9.01 -1.85
N TYR A 231 -2.15 -10.18 -1.43
CA TYR A 231 -1.37 -11.14 -0.65
C TYR A 231 -1.59 -12.58 -1.13
N LEU A 232 -0.68 -13.46 -0.74
CA LEU A 232 -0.70 -14.86 -1.16
C LEU A 232 -1.98 -15.57 -0.66
N ASN A 233 -2.62 -16.35 -1.53
CA ASN A 233 -3.90 -17.04 -1.28
C ASN A 233 -5.13 -16.14 -1.13
N ASP A 234 -5.02 -14.87 -1.49
CA ASP A 234 -6.19 -14.02 -1.66
C ASP A 234 -7.01 -14.41 -2.90
N GLY A 235 -8.12 -13.71 -3.12
CA GLY A 235 -9.02 -13.98 -4.24
C GLY A 235 -8.35 -13.80 -5.61
N LEU A 236 -7.54 -12.76 -5.75
CA LEU A 236 -6.82 -12.45 -6.99
C LEU A 236 -5.71 -13.47 -7.28
N TRP A 237 -5.06 -14.01 -6.26
CA TRP A 237 -4.04 -15.06 -6.39
C TRP A 237 -4.64 -16.39 -6.87
N LYS A 238 -5.81 -16.73 -6.35
CA LYS A 238 -6.59 -17.92 -6.74
C LYS A 238 -7.12 -17.82 -8.16
N MET A 239 -7.39 -16.60 -8.64
CA MET A 239 -7.81 -16.34 -10.01
C MET A 239 -6.62 -16.42 -10.97
N GLU A 240 -6.33 -17.63 -11.46
CA GLU A 240 -5.27 -17.87 -12.44
C GLU A 240 -5.64 -17.39 -13.84
N ARG A 241 -6.90 -17.57 -14.22
CA ARG A 241 -7.44 -17.17 -15.51
C ARG A 241 -8.81 -16.54 -15.33
N LEU A 242 -9.08 -15.54 -16.16
CA LEU A 242 -10.42 -14.99 -16.36
C LEU A 242 -11.04 -15.71 -17.55
N ASP A 243 -12.00 -16.59 -17.25
CA ASP A 243 -12.85 -17.25 -18.24
C ASP A 243 -14.11 -16.42 -18.51
#